data_AF-A0A1U7HXV1-F1
#
_entry.id   AF-A0A1U7HXV1-F1
#
_cell.length_a   1.000
_cell.length_b   1.000
_cell.length_c   1.000
_cell.angle_alpha   90.00
_cell.angle_beta   90.00
_cell.angle_gamma   90.00
#
_symmetry.space_group_name_H-M   'P 1'
#
loop_
_entity.id
_entity.type
_entity.pdbx_description
1 polymer ?
#
loop_
_entity_poly.entity_id
_entity_poly.type
_entity_poly.pdbx_seq_one_letter_code
_entity_poly.pdbx_strand_id
1 'polypeptide(L)'
;MTSEPQAIAKTEYQAGQAAFERGKYREAVQHLEKASALIARNTRVGGEIQIWLVTAYQAAGQQQEAVTLCEQLKRHPHPETSKQARRLLYILQAPQLKRPQEWLTQIPDLGALPDNESQTRLGSSTVRKKRPSPTSVIPEPIDPSKVNTKDNRFIWVALIAIALTLAGLIWSI
;
A
#
# COMPACT_ATOMS: atom_id res chain seq x y z
N MET A 1 -6.78 -0.85 36.11
CA MET A 1 -5.41 -1.39 36.19
C MET A 1 -5.26 -2.39 35.05
N THR A 2 -4.50 -2.07 34.01
CA THR A 2 -4.18 -3.04 32.95
C THR A 2 -3.29 -4.13 33.55
N SER A 3 -3.61 -5.40 33.29
CA SER A 3 -2.76 -6.50 33.72
C SER A 3 -1.34 -6.36 33.14
N GLU A 4 -0.30 -6.67 33.92
CA GLU A 4 1.11 -6.61 33.48
C GLU A 4 1.38 -7.19 32.07
N PRO A 5 0.84 -8.37 31.68
CA PRO A 5 1.04 -8.92 30.33
C PRO A 5 0.45 -8.05 29.22
N GLN A 6 -0.66 -7.36 29.46
CA GLN A 6 -1.26 -6.45 28.47
C GLN A 6 -0.40 -5.20 28.25
N ALA A 7 0.26 -4.71 29.30
CA ALA A 7 1.17 -3.57 29.19
C ALA A 7 2.39 -3.94 28.35
N ILE A 8 3.02 -5.11 28.62
CA ILE A 8 4.16 -5.61 27.85
C ILE A 8 3.76 -5.84 26.39
N ALA A 9 2.61 -6.47 26.15
CA ALA A 9 2.12 -6.70 24.80
C ALA A 9 1.91 -5.41 24.01
N LYS A 10 1.42 -4.35 24.66
CA LYS A 10 1.27 -3.04 24.03
C LYS A 10 2.62 -2.43 23.65
N THR A 11 3.61 -2.53 24.54
CA THR A 11 4.97 -2.05 24.26
C THR A 11 5.61 -2.81 23.11
N GLU A 12 5.51 -4.14 23.10
CA GLU A 12 6.01 -4.98 22.01
C GLU A 12 5.29 -4.68 20.70
N TYR A 13 3.97 -4.48 20.72
CA TYR A 13 3.19 -4.10 19.55
C TYR A 13 3.68 -2.77 18.96
N GLN A 14 3.84 -1.74 19.79
CA GLN A 14 4.35 -0.43 19.36
C GLN A 14 5.78 -0.50 18.83
N ALA A 15 6.66 -1.27 19.48
CA ALA A 15 8.02 -1.50 19.01
C ALA A 15 8.02 -2.19 17.64
N GLY A 16 7.15 -3.18 17.44
CA GLY A 16 6.97 -3.88 16.17
C GLY A 16 6.51 -2.95 15.05
N GLN A 17 5.52 -2.08 15.32
CA GLN A 17 5.07 -1.07 14.35
C GLN A 17 6.19 -0.10 13.98
N ALA A 18 6.90 0.44 14.99
CA ALA A 18 8.01 1.37 14.75
C ALA A 18 9.17 0.73 13.97
N ALA A 19 9.48 -0.55 14.22
CA ALA A 19 10.48 -1.28 13.45
C ALA A 19 10.02 -1.50 12.00
N PHE A 20 8.75 -1.84 11.79
CA PHE A 20 8.16 -2.02 10.46
C PHE A 20 8.24 -0.73 9.64
N GLU A 21 7.85 0.41 10.21
CA GLU A 21 7.88 1.73 9.57
C GLU A 21 9.31 2.17 9.18
N ARG A 22 10.33 1.66 9.88
CA ARG A 22 11.75 1.90 9.58
C ARG A 22 12.34 0.91 8.58
N GLY A 23 11.54 0.00 8.01
CA GLY A 23 11.98 -1.04 7.09
C GLY A 23 12.70 -2.21 7.75
N LYS A 24 12.72 -2.30 9.08
CA LYS A 24 13.39 -3.36 9.84
C LYS A 24 12.47 -4.56 10.04
N TYR A 25 12.10 -5.22 8.95
CA TYR A 25 10.99 -6.19 8.95
C TYR A 25 11.24 -7.42 9.83
N ARG A 26 12.49 -7.91 9.93
CA ARG A 26 12.82 -9.04 10.82
C ARG A 26 12.65 -8.68 12.30
N GLU A 27 13.09 -7.48 12.71
CA GLU A 27 12.88 -6.98 14.08
C GLU A 27 11.38 -6.79 14.35
N ALA A 28 10.63 -6.25 13.37
CA ALA A 28 9.19 -6.09 13.48
C ALA A 28 8.46 -7.42 13.72
N VAL A 29 8.81 -8.47 12.97
CA VAL A 29 8.27 -9.82 13.18
C VAL A 29 8.49 -10.29 14.62
N GLN A 30 9.72 -10.19 15.13
CA GLN A 30 10.04 -10.65 16.50
C GLN A 30 9.20 -9.95 17.57
N HIS A 31 9.06 -8.62 17.48
CA HIS A 31 8.25 -7.83 18.41
C HIS A 31 6.76 -8.18 18.29
N LEU A 32 6.24 -8.32 17.07
CA LEU A 32 4.82 -8.65 16.84
C LEU A 32 4.48 -10.09 17.26
N GLU A 33 5.38 -11.05 17.09
CA GLU A 33 5.22 -12.42 17.61
C GLU A 33 5.10 -12.42 19.13
N LYS A 34 6.01 -11.72 19.83
CA LYS A 34 5.96 -11.55 21.29
C LYS A 34 4.65 -10.91 21.75
N ALA A 35 4.24 -9.82 21.09
CA ALA A 35 2.97 -9.17 21.39
C ALA A 35 1.78 -10.12 21.18
N SER A 36 1.80 -10.92 20.10
CA SER A 36 0.73 -11.87 19.78
C SER A 36 0.64 -13.04 20.76
N ALA A 37 1.76 -13.43 21.39
CA ALA A 37 1.80 -14.49 22.40
C ALA A 37 1.21 -14.05 23.74
N LEU A 38 1.23 -12.74 24.03
CA LEU A 38 0.78 -12.17 25.31
C LEU A 38 -0.70 -11.76 25.31
N ILE A 39 -1.35 -11.68 24.14
CA ILE A 39 -2.77 -11.29 24.01
C ILE A 39 -3.59 -12.45 23.44
N ALA A 40 -4.80 -12.62 23.98
CA ALA A 40 -5.76 -13.59 23.46
C ALA A 40 -6.04 -13.32 21.97
N ARG A 41 -5.71 -14.31 21.12
CA ARG A 41 -5.77 -14.24 19.66
C ARG A 41 -7.14 -13.80 19.12
N ASN A 42 -8.22 -14.21 19.79
CA ASN A 42 -9.60 -14.02 19.35
C ASN A 42 -10.20 -12.65 19.73
N THR A 43 -9.41 -11.77 20.36
CA THR A 43 -9.84 -10.41 20.72
C THR A 43 -9.63 -9.47 19.54
N ARG A 44 -10.29 -8.30 19.56
CA ARG A 44 -10.06 -7.26 18.55
C ARG A 44 -8.58 -6.88 18.46
N VAL A 45 -7.94 -6.59 19.59
CA VAL A 45 -6.52 -6.20 19.66
C VAL A 45 -5.61 -7.34 19.22
N GLY A 46 -5.89 -8.59 19.62
CA GLY A 46 -5.16 -9.76 19.15
C GLY A 46 -5.23 -9.93 17.62
N GLY A 47 -6.41 -9.70 17.04
CA GLY A 47 -6.61 -9.68 15.59
C GLY A 47 -5.82 -8.57 14.90
N GLU A 48 -5.82 -7.35 15.44
CA GLU A 48 -5.04 -6.22 14.90
C GLU A 48 -3.53 -6.51 14.88
N ILE A 49 -2.99 -7.04 15.99
CA ILE A 49 -1.56 -7.46 16.06
C ILE A 49 -1.25 -8.53 15.02
N GLN A 50 -2.14 -9.51 14.84
CA GLN A 50 -1.92 -10.59 13.87
C GLN A 50 -1.99 -10.09 12.42
N ILE A 51 -2.82 -9.10 12.12
CA ILE A 51 -2.83 -8.46 10.79
C ILE A 51 -1.52 -7.71 10.53
N TRP A 52 -1.00 -7.00 11.53
CA TRP A 52 0.34 -6.40 11.45
C TRP A 52 1.42 -7.47 11.25
N LEU A 53 1.33 -8.59 11.97
CA LEU A 53 2.28 -9.69 11.84
C LEU A 53 2.26 -10.33 10.45
N VAL A 54 1.10 -10.54 9.83
CA VAL A 54 0.98 -10.97 8.42
C VAL A 54 1.75 -10.01 7.50
N THR A 55 1.53 -8.71 7.68
CA THR A 55 2.14 -7.68 6.84
C THR A 55 3.66 -7.65 7.03
N ALA A 56 4.14 -7.83 8.27
CA ALA A 56 5.55 -7.97 8.61
C ALA A 56 6.18 -9.22 7.97
N TYR A 57 5.50 -10.38 8.03
CA TYR A 57 5.96 -11.59 7.35
C TYR A 57 6.10 -11.39 5.84
N GLN A 58 5.10 -10.78 5.20
CA GLN A 58 5.15 -10.47 3.77
C GLN A 58 6.37 -9.57 3.46
N ALA A 59 6.58 -8.50 4.21
CA ALA A 59 7.68 -7.57 4.01
C ALA A 59 9.07 -8.20 4.27
N ALA A 60 9.13 -9.18 5.17
CA ALA A 60 10.34 -9.94 5.47
C ALA A 60 10.64 -11.06 4.45
N GLY A 61 9.77 -11.27 3.45
CA GLY A 61 9.89 -12.36 2.46
C GLY A 61 9.40 -13.72 2.96
N GLN A 62 8.75 -13.77 4.12
CA GLN A 62 8.20 -14.98 4.76
C GLN A 62 6.76 -15.23 4.26
N GLN A 63 6.63 -15.48 2.95
CA GLN A 63 5.33 -15.55 2.29
C GLN A 63 4.46 -16.71 2.80
N GLN A 64 5.06 -17.85 3.13
CA GLN A 64 4.32 -19.04 3.58
C GLN A 64 3.67 -18.81 4.94
N GLU A 65 4.38 -18.17 5.85
CA GLU A 65 3.92 -17.78 7.20
C GLU A 65 2.80 -16.74 7.10
N ALA A 66 2.95 -15.74 6.23
CA ALA A 66 1.92 -14.73 5.97
C ALA A 66 0.61 -15.36 5.49
N VAL A 67 0.68 -16.25 4.47
CA VAL A 67 -0.48 -16.96 3.92
C VAL A 67 -1.14 -17.85 4.98
N THR A 68 -0.34 -18.63 5.71
CA THR A 68 -0.83 -19.53 6.76
C THR A 68 -1.57 -18.78 7.86
N LEU A 69 -1.03 -17.65 8.32
CA LEU A 69 -1.66 -16.82 9.33
C LEU A 69 -2.95 -16.16 8.78
N CYS A 70 -2.95 -15.68 7.54
CA CYS A 70 -4.15 -15.16 6.88
C CYS A 70 -5.28 -16.19 6.79
N GLU A 71 -4.98 -17.45 6.46
CA GLU A 71 -5.96 -18.53 6.40
C GLU A 71 -6.60 -18.83 7.77
N GLN A 72 -5.84 -18.68 8.86
CA GLN A 72 -6.38 -18.76 10.22
C GLN A 72 -7.30 -17.56 10.51
N LEU A 73 -6.83 -16.34 10.21
CA LEU A 73 -7.54 -15.10 10.50
C LEU A 73 -8.84 -14.92 9.71
N LYS A 74 -9.00 -15.58 8.55
CA LYS A 74 -10.26 -15.59 7.78
C LYS A 74 -11.48 -16.06 8.59
N ARG A 75 -11.24 -16.84 9.66
CA ARG A 75 -12.24 -17.36 10.60
C ARG A 75 -12.27 -16.62 11.95
N HIS A 76 -11.57 -15.50 12.06
CA HIS A 76 -11.51 -14.72 13.29
C HIS A 76 -12.91 -14.18 13.69
N PRO A 77 -13.29 -14.23 14.99
CA PRO A 77 -14.63 -13.82 15.43
C PRO A 77 -14.91 -12.33 15.23
N HIS A 78 -13.87 -11.49 15.21
CA HIS A 78 -14.02 -10.07 14.89
C HIS A 78 -14.15 -9.87 13.36
N PRO A 79 -15.27 -9.30 12.86
CA PRO A 79 -15.57 -9.25 11.43
C PRO A 79 -14.55 -8.45 10.62
N GLU A 80 -14.06 -7.33 11.14
CA GLU A 80 -13.08 -6.49 10.44
C GLU A 80 -11.74 -7.21 10.25
N THR A 81 -11.24 -7.92 11.27
CA THR A 81 -10.04 -8.75 11.15
C THR A 81 -10.23 -9.83 10.09
N SER A 82 -11.38 -10.52 10.10
CA SER A 82 -11.67 -11.56 9.10
C SER A 82 -11.73 -11.01 7.68
N LYS A 83 -12.28 -9.80 7.50
CA LYS A 83 -12.39 -9.11 6.21
C LYS A 83 -11.01 -8.66 5.71
N GLN A 84 -10.19 -8.08 6.58
CA GLN A 84 -8.81 -7.71 6.27
C GLN A 84 -7.98 -8.94 5.88
N ALA A 85 -8.10 -10.03 6.63
CA ALA A 85 -7.38 -11.28 6.34
C ALA A 85 -7.74 -11.86 4.96
N ARG A 86 -9.03 -11.87 4.57
CA ARG A 86 -9.45 -12.30 3.23
C ARG A 86 -8.84 -11.44 2.13
N ARG A 87 -8.79 -10.12 2.33
CA ARG A 87 -8.21 -9.18 1.37
C ARG A 87 -6.70 -9.40 1.22
N LEU A 88 -5.98 -9.56 2.33
CA LEU A 88 -4.55 -9.84 2.32
C LEU A 88 -4.25 -11.19 1.67
N LEU A 89 -5.03 -12.23 2.00
CA LEU A 89 -4.89 -13.55 1.42
C LEU A 89 -5.04 -13.51 -0.12
N TYR A 90 -6.03 -12.77 -0.63
CA TYR A 90 -6.21 -12.57 -2.07
C TYR A 90 -4.98 -11.94 -2.74
N ILE A 91 -4.37 -10.94 -2.10
CA ILE A 91 -3.15 -10.29 -2.61
C ILE A 91 -1.97 -11.28 -2.59
N LEU A 92 -1.80 -12.01 -1.48
CA LEU A 92 -0.68 -12.93 -1.29
C LEU A 92 -0.70 -14.14 -2.22
N GLN A 93 -1.90 -14.56 -2.65
CA GLN A 93 -2.11 -15.71 -3.55
C GLN A 93 -2.26 -15.30 -5.02
N ALA A 94 -2.22 -14.01 -5.34
CA ALA A 94 -2.39 -13.54 -6.71
C ALA A 94 -1.32 -14.15 -7.63
N PRO A 95 -1.72 -14.73 -8.78
CA PRO A 95 -0.76 -15.30 -9.72
C PRO A 95 0.09 -14.20 -10.37
N GLN A 96 1.35 -14.53 -10.65
CA GLN A 96 2.24 -13.62 -11.36
C GLN A 96 1.71 -13.39 -12.79
N LEU A 97 1.66 -12.13 -13.20
CA LEU A 97 1.28 -11.75 -14.55
C LEU A 97 2.31 -12.28 -15.55
N LYS A 98 1.85 -13.03 -16.56
CA LYS A 98 2.69 -13.42 -17.69
C LYS A 98 3.09 -12.14 -18.44
N ARG A 99 4.39 -11.96 -18.68
CA ARG A 99 4.93 -10.88 -19.50
C ARG A 99 5.36 -11.47 -20.85
N PRO A 100 4.52 -11.36 -21.89
CA PRO A 100 4.85 -11.86 -23.22
C PRO A 100 6.08 -11.14 -23.79
N GLN A 101 6.89 -11.84 -24.58
CA GLN A 101 8.12 -11.29 -25.15
C GLN A 101 7.82 -10.23 -26.21
N GLU A 102 6.66 -10.32 -26.89
CA GLU A 102 6.20 -9.34 -27.86
C GLU A 102 5.94 -7.94 -27.27
N TRP A 103 5.79 -7.82 -25.94
CA TRP A 103 5.65 -6.53 -25.25
C TRP A 103 6.98 -5.97 -24.74
N LEU A 104 8.05 -6.78 -24.79
CA LEU A 104 9.37 -6.42 -24.30
C LEU A 104 10.25 -6.04 -25.48
N THR A 105 10.57 -4.74 -25.59
CA THR A 105 11.68 -4.32 -26.45
C THR A 105 12.97 -4.83 -25.84
N GLN A 106 13.63 -5.79 -26.49
CA GLN A 106 14.93 -6.27 -26.02
C GLN A 106 15.97 -5.17 -26.19
N ILE A 107 16.62 -4.78 -25.10
CA ILE A 107 17.78 -3.89 -25.15
C ILE A 107 18.96 -4.76 -25.61
N PRO A 108 19.60 -4.44 -26.74
CA PRO A 108 20.77 -5.18 -27.18
C PRO A 108 21.91 -5.03 -26.16
N ASP A 109 22.80 -6.02 -26.12
CA ASP A 109 23.97 -5.95 -25.24
C ASP A 109 24.84 -4.74 -25.60
N LEU A 110 24.91 -3.78 -24.68
CA LEU A 110 25.64 -2.52 -24.85
C LEU A 110 27.11 -2.64 -24.40
N GLY A 111 27.51 -3.75 -23.77
CA GLY A 111 28.88 -3.95 -23.28
C GLY A 111 29.92 -4.16 -24.38
N ALA A 112 29.47 -4.51 -25.60
CA ALA A 112 30.33 -4.63 -26.78
C ALA A 112 30.45 -3.33 -27.58
N LEU A 113 29.78 -2.24 -27.15
CA LEU A 113 29.97 -0.95 -27.78
C LEU A 113 31.37 -0.43 -27.40
N PRO A 114 32.20 -0.02 -28.38
CA PRO A 114 33.47 0.60 -28.06
C PRO A 114 33.19 1.83 -27.19
N ASP A 115 33.95 1.97 -26.11
CA ASP A 115 33.93 3.19 -25.30
C ASP A 115 34.09 4.37 -26.26
N ASN A 116 33.07 5.22 -26.32
CA ASN A 116 33.09 6.37 -27.19
C ASN A 116 34.05 7.40 -26.57
N GLU A 117 35.34 7.29 -26.90
CA GLU A 117 36.40 8.23 -26.51
C GLU A 117 36.23 9.62 -27.15
N SER A 118 35.04 9.95 -27.68
CA SER A 118 34.71 11.32 -28.05
C SER A 118 34.48 12.17 -26.79
N GLN A 119 35.59 12.62 -26.20
CA GLN A 119 35.75 13.84 -25.42
C GLN A 119 34.49 14.22 -24.60
N THR A 120 34.40 13.76 -23.36
CA THR A 120 33.69 14.50 -22.32
C THR A 120 34.37 15.86 -22.15
N ARG A 121 34.03 16.81 -23.03
CA ARG A 121 34.28 18.23 -22.84
C ARG A 121 33.35 18.66 -21.72
N LEU A 122 33.86 18.63 -20.49
CA LEU A 122 33.31 19.40 -19.38
C LEU A 122 33.57 20.88 -19.70
N GLY A 123 32.73 21.47 -20.55
CA GLY A 123 32.99 22.81 -21.09
C GLY A 123 31.84 23.33 -21.93
N SER A 124 31.16 24.34 -21.37
CA SER A 124 30.26 25.29 -22.02
C SER A 124 30.46 25.42 -23.54
N SER A 125 29.52 24.90 -24.32
CA SER A 125 29.14 25.48 -25.62
C SER A 125 27.87 24.82 -26.13
N THR A 126 26.88 25.68 -26.36
CA THR A 126 25.60 25.41 -27.01
C THR A 126 25.80 24.84 -28.42
N VAL A 127 25.71 23.52 -28.57
CA VAL A 127 25.39 22.89 -29.85
C VAL A 127 24.11 22.09 -29.69
N ARG A 128 23.00 22.76 -30.02
CA ARG A 128 21.66 22.21 -30.02
C ARG A 128 21.53 21.19 -31.16
N LYS A 129 21.98 19.95 -30.95
CA LYS A 129 21.58 18.83 -31.80
C LYS A 129 20.06 18.67 -31.67
N LYS A 130 19.32 18.83 -32.77
CA LYS A 130 17.89 18.50 -32.84
C LYS A 130 17.75 17.01 -32.49
N ARG A 131 17.37 16.72 -31.24
CA ARG A 131 16.81 15.41 -30.89
C ARG A 131 15.61 15.21 -31.79
N PRO A 132 15.46 14.07 -32.49
CA PRO A 132 14.15 13.67 -32.97
C PRO A 132 13.25 13.64 -31.75
N SER A 133 12.20 14.45 -31.77
CA SER A 133 11.20 14.45 -30.71
C SER A 133 10.71 13.01 -30.57
N PRO A 134 10.76 12.41 -29.37
CA PRO A 134 9.95 11.22 -29.15
C PRO A 134 8.53 11.67 -29.48
N THR A 135 7.90 11.03 -30.46
CA THR A 135 6.47 11.16 -30.64
C THR A 135 5.88 10.67 -29.33
N SER A 136 5.62 11.61 -28.42
CA SER A 136 4.72 11.38 -27.31
C SER A 136 3.45 10.94 -27.99
N VAL A 137 3.14 9.65 -27.88
CA VAL A 137 1.76 9.23 -28.04
C VAL A 137 1.07 9.91 -26.87
N ILE A 138 0.63 11.15 -27.09
CA ILE A 138 -0.27 11.84 -26.19
C ILE A 138 -1.46 10.89 -26.14
N PRO A 139 -1.73 10.21 -25.00
CA PRO A 139 -2.93 9.40 -24.91
C PRO A 139 -4.09 10.32 -25.31
N GLU A 140 -4.88 9.88 -26.30
CA GLU A 140 -5.99 10.68 -26.80
C GLU A 140 -6.80 11.19 -25.60
N PRO A 141 -7.19 12.48 -25.59
CA PRO A 141 -7.93 13.03 -24.48
C PRO A 141 -9.14 12.14 -24.24
N ILE A 142 -9.19 11.54 -23.06
CA ILE A 142 -10.26 10.61 -22.67
C ILE A 142 -11.57 11.39 -22.81
N ASP A 143 -12.43 10.91 -23.71
CA ASP A 143 -13.74 11.52 -23.93
C ASP A 143 -14.53 11.50 -22.59
N PRO A 144 -14.93 12.66 -22.06
CA PRO A 144 -15.70 12.76 -20.82
C PRO A 144 -17.02 12.00 -20.86
N SER A 145 -17.52 11.59 -22.03
CA SER A 145 -18.69 10.71 -22.18
C SER A 145 -18.44 9.26 -21.75
N LYS A 146 -17.17 8.81 -21.70
CA LYS A 146 -16.77 7.45 -21.32
C LYS A 146 -16.54 7.26 -19.82
N VAL A 147 -16.56 8.34 -19.05
CA VAL A 147 -16.44 8.30 -17.58
C VAL A 147 -17.79 8.63 -16.95
N ASN A 148 -18.07 8.01 -15.80
CA ASN A 148 -19.34 8.23 -15.10
C ASN A 148 -19.34 9.65 -14.49
N THR A 149 -19.91 10.60 -15.22
CA THR A 149 -20.12 12.01 -14.82
C THR A 149 -21.45 12.24 -14.14
N LYS A 150 -22.16 11.18 -13.74
CA LYS A 150 -23.48 11.32 -13.10
C LYS A 150 -23.34 12.08 -11.79
N ASP A 151 -24.10 13.16 -11.67
CA ASP A 151 -24.15 13.95 -10.44
C ASP A 151 -24.52 13.09 -9.22
N ASN A 152 -23.72 13.20 -8.17
CA ASN A 152 -23.99 12.54 -6.91
C ASN A 152 -25.07 13.33 -6.15
N ARG A 153 -26.29 12.79 -6.16
CA ARG A 153 -27.47 13.39 -5.49
C ARG A 153 -27.25 13.69 -4.00
N PHE A 154 -26.29 13.02 -3.36
CA PHE A 154 -25.88 13.30 -1.98
C PHE A 154 -25.34 14.72 -1.79
N ILE A 155 -24.64 15.29 -2.79
CA ILE A 155 -24.05 16.62 -2.71
C ILE A 155 -25.15 17.68 -2.51
N TRP A 156 -26.23 17.58 -3.28
CA TRP A 156 -27.39 18.46 -3.14
C TRP A 156 -28.08 18.33 -1.78
N VAL A 157 -28.25 17.10 -1.28
CA VAL A 157 -28.84 16.86 0.05
C VAL A 157 -27.97 17.47 1.15
N ALA A 158 -26.65 17.29 1.06
CA ALA A 158 -25.70 17.86 2.03
C ALA A 158 -25.73 19.39 2.01
N LEU A 159 -25.76 20.03 0.84
CA LEU A 159 -25.85 21.48 0.71
C LEU A 159 -27.15 22.03 1.31
N ILE A 160 -28.29 21.38 1.08
CA ILE A 160 -29.58 21.78 1.67
C ILE A 160 -29.54 21.64 3.20
N ALA A 161 -29.01 20.53 3.70
CA ALA A 161 -28.87 20.32 5.14
C ALA A 161 -28.00 21.40 5.80
N ILE A 162 -26.86 21.74 5.19
CA ILE A 162 -25.97 22.81 5.66
C ILE A 162 -26.71 24.16 5.66
N ALA A 163 -27.40 24.51 4.58
CA ALA A 163 -28.16 25.75 4.49
C ALA A 163 -29.25 25.85 5.58
N LEU A 164 -29.99 24.77 5.83
CA LEU A 164 -31.01 24.71 6.87
C LEU A 164 -30.40 24.85 8.28
N THR A 165 -29.26 24.19 8.54
CA THR A 165 -28.60 24.31 9.84
C THR A 165 -28.11 25.74 10.12
N LEU A 166 -27.55 26.41 9.11
CA LEU A 166 -27.11 27.80 9.23
C LEU A 166 -28.30 28.76 9.41
N ALA A 167 -29.37 28.57 8.64
CA ALA A 167 -30.59 29.37 8.79
C ALA A 167 -31.23 29.21 10.18
N GLY A 168 -31.28 27.98 10.70
CA GLY A 168 -31.79 27.69 12.04
C GLY A 168 -30.95 28.33 13.15
N LEU A 169 -29.62 28.31 13.01
CA LEU A 169 -28.71 28.97 13.94
C LEU A 169 -28.87 30.50 13.94
N ILE A 170 -29.00 31.11 12.75
CA ILE A 170 -29.21 32.56 12.59
C ILE A 170 -30.57 32.98 13.17
N TRP A 171 -31.61 32.15 13.03
CA TRP A 171 -32.93 32.44 13.59
C TRP A 171 -33.00 32.24 15.11
N SER A 172 -32.06 31.48 15.69
CA SER A 172 -32.00 31.22 17.14
C SER A 172 -31.16 32.24 17.93
N ILE A 173 -30.46 33.14 17.23
CA ILE A 173 -29.73 34.29 17.79
C ILE A 173 -30.66 35.50 17.89
#